data_AF-A0A238UQS2-F1
#
_entry.id   AF-A0A238UQS2-F1
#
_cell.length_a   1.000
_cell.length_b   1.000
_cell.length_c   1.000
_cell.angle_alpha   90.00
_cell.angle_beta   90.00
_cell.angle_gamma   90.00
#
_symmetry.space_group_name_H-M   'P 1'
#
loop_
_entity.id
_entity.type
_entity.pdbx_description
1 polymer ?
#
loop_
_entity_poly.entity_id
_entity_poly.type
_entity_poly.pdbx_seq_one_letter_code
_entity_poly.pdbx_strand_id
1 'polypeptide(L)'
;MARIDPVDPIDLPAEKRDLLDTLSEKTSDEDTVDHPLEGGTLNVYRTLGRNLGVLEGFRAYGSVVWNESGLTPHERETVILATSYHAGSAYEWHQHVRVALDEGMSPEHILAIASEESDRLDEPFAALVAYVEAFVDDDVDDAIHARLAGHYDEETIVGICALTGCYLGLARLLSSLDVETESEFVGWKLERLELDR
;
A
#
# COMPACT_ATOMS: atom_id res chain seq x y z
N MET A 1 -17.51 -12.14 -2.01
CA MET A 1 -18.44 -11.60 -0.99
C MET A 1 -17.71 -11.72 0.32
N ALA A 2 -17.41 -10.58 0.95
CA ALA A 2 -16.60 -10.53 2.15
C ALA A 2 -17.07 -11.51 3.24
N ARG A 3 -16.10 -12.17 3.89
CA ARG A 3 -16.36 -13.08 5.01
C ARG A 3 -16.73 -12.33 6.29
N ILE A 4 -16.38 -11.05 6.36
CA ILE A 4 -16.75 -10.12 7.43
C ILE A 4 -17.31 -8.87 6.77
N ASP A 5 -18.55 -8.52 7.10
CA ASP A 5 -19.15 -7.27 6.61
C ASP A 5 -18.37 -6.06 7.17
N PRO A 6 -17.96 -5.09 6.36
CA PRO A 6 -17.36 -3.86 6.85
C PRO A 6 -18.30 -3.13 7.84
N VAL A 7 -17.76 -2.54 8.91
CA VAL A 7 -18.56 -1.75 9.86
C VAL A 7 -19.12 -0.50 9.18
N ASP A 8 -20.34 -0.09 9.53
CA ASP A 8 -20.83 1.24 9.17
C ASP A 8 -20.14 2.27 10.08
N PRO A 9 -19.53 3.35 9.55
CA PRO A 9 -18.93 4.40 10.38
C PRO A 9 -19.84 4.93 11.50
N ILE A 10 -21.17 4.95 11.29
CA ILE A 10 -22.12 5.41 12.31
C ILE A 10 -22.16 4.51 13.55
N ASP A 11 -21.86 3.22 13.38
CA ASP A 11 -21.87 2.22 14.44
C ASP A 11 -20.62 2.27 15.32
N LEU A 12 -19.57 2.99 14.90
CA LEU A 12 -18.38 3.22 15.71
C LEU A 12 -18.59 4.34 16.74
N PRO A 13 -17.95 4.24 17.93
CA PRO A 13 -17.86 5.36 18.87
C PRO A 13 -17.33 6.62 18.16
N ALA A 14 -17.92 7.78 18.45
CA ALA A 14 -17.64 9.01 17.70
C ALA A 14 -16.14 9.36 17.73
N GLU A 15 -15.48 9.16 18.87
CA GLU A 15 -14.06 9.39 19.09
C GLU A 15 -13.13 8.38 18.37
N LYS A 16 -13.69 7.37 17.70
CA LYS A 16 -12.95 6.33 16.97
C LYS A 16 -13.20 6.37 15.47
N ARG A 17 -14.07 7.25 14.96
CA ARG A 17 -14.43 7.29 13.54
C ARG A 17 -13.28 7.74 12.64
N ASP A 18 -12.45 8.65 13.12
CA ASP A 18 -11.26 9.13 12.40
C ASP A 18 -10.24 8.00 12.13
N LEU A 19 -10.32 6.88 12.85
CA LEU A 19 -9.54 5.67 12.55
C LEU A 19 -9.95 5.01 11.23
N LEU A 20 -10.93 5.52 10.52
CA LEU A 20 -11.32 5.06 9.18
C LEU A 20 -10.80 5.96 8.03
N ASP A 21 -10.13 7.08 8.34
CA ASP A 21 -9.64 8.05 7.35
C ASP A 21 -8.34 7.62 6.65
N THR A 22 -7.99 8.09 5.46
CA THR A 22 -6.73 7.65 4.83
C THR A 22 -5.49 8.14 5.61
N LEU A 23 -4.34 7.46 5.46
CA LEU A 23 -3.06 7.91 6.04
C LEU A 23 -2.37 8.99 5.20
N SER A 24 -2.88 9.24 3.99
CA SER A 24 -2.37 10.31 3.11
C SER A 24 -2.71 11.68 3.71
N GLU A 25 -1.78 12.63 3.60
CA GLU A 25 -2.01 14.00 4.04
C GLU A 25 -3.14 14.60 3.19
N LYS A 26 -4.20 15.10 3.83
CA LYS A 26 -5.15 15.99 3.15
C LYS A 26 -4.36 17.23 2.73
N THR A 27 -4.06 17.38 1.44
CA THR A 27 -3.66 18.67 0.90
C THR A 27 -4.81 19.63 1.17
N SER A 28 -4.59 20.59 2.06
CA SER A 28 -5.61 21.50 2.56
C SER A 28 -5.88 22.63 1.56
N ASP A 29 -6.33 22.28 0.36
CA ASP A 29 -6.93 23.24 -0.56
C ASP A 29 -8.45 23.01 -0.57
N GLU A 30 -9.18 23.94 0.07
CA GLU A 30 -10.65 23.95 0.29
C GLU A 30 -11.50 23.94 -1.02
N ASP A 31 -10.89 23.75 -2.20
CA ASP A 31 -11.55 23.85 -3.51
C ASP A 31 -11.32 22.63 -4.44
N THR A 32 -10.89 21.47 -3.91
CA THR A 32 -10.75 20.26 -4.73
C THR A 32 -12.01 19.39 -4.69
N VAL A 33 -12.46 19.03 -5.89
CA VAL A 33 -13.63 18.20 -6.21
C VAL A 33 -13.59 16.89 -5.44
N ASP A 34 -14.74 16.52 -4.87
CA ASP A 34 -15.11 15.23 -4.26
C ASP A 34 -14.23 14.05 -4.74
N HIS A 35 -13.13 13.79 -4.04
CA HIS A 35 -12.20 12.72 -4.39
C HIS A 35 -12.78 11.40 -3.82
N PRO A 36 -12.84 10.30 -4.59
CA PRO A 36 -13.47 9.03 -4.15
C PRO A 36 -12.82 8.36 -2.93
N LEU A 37 -11.79 8.97 -2.34
CA LEU A 37 -11.05 8.52 -1.17
C LEU A 37 -11.33 9.43 0.04
N GLU A 38 -12.54 10.02 0.15
CA GLU A 38 -12.99 10.62 1.40
C GLU A 38 -12.88 9.60 2.55
N GLY A 39 -12.24 10.04 3.64
CA GLY A 39 -12.00 9.22 4.83
C GLY A 39 -13.30 8.60 5.38
N GLY A 40 -13.22 7.33 5.81
CA GLY A 40 -14.38 6.59 6.30
C GLY A 40 -14.96 5.55 5.34
N THR A 41 -14.57 5.55 4.07
CA THR A 41 -15.19 4.70 3.03
C THR A 41 -14.44 3.39 2.76
N LEU A 42 -13.14 3.33 3.08
CA LEU A 42 -12.29 2.19 2.77
C LEU A 42 -12.68 0.93 3.57
N ASN A 43 -13.01 -0.13 2.84
CA ASN A 43 -13.34 -1.44 3.35
C ASN A 43 -12.22 -2.05 4.20
N VAL A 44 -10.94 -1.73 3.97
CA VAL A 44 -9.84 -2.20 4.85
C VAL A 44 -10.04 -1.73 6.28
N TYR A 45 -10.22 -0.42 6.50
CA TYR A 45 -10.37 0.12 7.84
C TYR A 45 -11.72 -0.21 8.44
N ARG A 46 -12.78 -0.26 7.63
CA ARG A 46 -14.10 -0.68 8.08
C ARG A 46 -14.15 -2.16 8.47
N THR A 47 -13.41 -3.02 7.79
CA THR A 47 -13.28 -4.45 8.15
C THR A 47 -12.49 -4.60 9.45
N LEU A 48 -11.34 -3.95 9.56
CA LEU A 48 -10.55 -3.92 10.80
C LEU A 48 -11.33 -3.29 11.96
N GLY A 49 -12.21 -2.32 11.70
CA GLY A 49 -13.07 -1.65 12.68
C GLY A 49 -14.05 -2.58 13.40
N ARG A 50 -14.25 -3.81 12.91
CA ARG A 50 -14.92 -4.88 13.69
C ARG A 50 -14.15 -5.27 14.96
N ASN A 51 -12.86 -4.96 15.01
CA ASN A 51 -12.03 -5.04 16.20
C ASN A 51 -11.23 -3.75 16.37
N LEU A 52 -11.80 -2.80 17.12
CA LEU A 52 -11.22 -1.47 17.33
C LEU A 52 -9.78 -1.48 17.88
N GLY A 53 -9.46 -2.39 18.81
CA GLY A 53 -8.09 -2.47 19.34
C GLY A 53 -7.07 -2.90 18.28
N VAL A 54 -7.47 -3.78 17.36
CA VAL A 54 -6.65 -4.16 16.20
C VAL A 54 -6.53 -3.00 15.22
N LEU A 55 -7.62 -2.30 14.91
CA LEU A 55 -7.59 -1.12 14.04
C LEU A 55 -6.65 -0.04 14.60
N GLU A 56 -6.74 0.29 15.89
CA GLU A 56 -5.87 1.27 16.55
C GLU A 56 -4.39 0.89 16.47
N GLY A 57 -4.06 -0.37 16.80
CA GLY A 57 -2.69 -0.87 16.72
C GLY A 57 -2.17 -0.86 15.29
N PHE A 58 -2.99 -1.30 14.34
CA PHE A 58 -2.66 -1.29 12.91
C PHE A 58 -2.40 0.14 12.41
N ARG A 59 -3.23 1.10 12.82
CA ARG A 59 -3.06 2.52 12.48
C ARG A 59 -1.79 3.12 13.03
N ALA A 60 -1.49 2.85 14.31
CA ALA A 60 -0.28 3.33 14.94
C ALA A 60 0.96 2.77 14.25
N TYR A 61 1.00 1.47 13.97
CA TYR A 61 2.11 0.84 13.27
C TYR A 61 2.24 1.33 11.82
N GLY A 62 1.13 1.35 11.08
CA GLY A 62 1.05 1.84 9.71
C GLY A 62 1.55 3.28 9.56
N SER A 63 1.17 4.16 10.49
CA SER A 63 1.65 5.55 10.52
C SER A 63 3.16 5.65 10.74
N VAL A 64 3.74 4.80 11.59
CA VAL A 64 5.20 4.77 11.81
C VAL A 64 5.92 4.29 10.56
N VAL A 65 5.54 3.16 9.97
CA VAL A 65 6.24 2.65 8.77
C VAL A 65 6.03 3.55 7.55
N TRP A 66 4.92 4.29 7.50
CA TRP A 66 4.68 5.28 6.46
C TRP A 66 5.64 6.48 6.60
N ASN A 67 5.65 7.13 7.77
CA ASN A 67 6.37 8.40 7.96
C ASN A 67 7.87 8.23 8.25
N GLU A 68 8.25 7.13 8.90
CA GLU A 68 9.60 6.94 9.46
C GLU A 68 10.39 5.83 8.74
N SER A 69 9.96 5.39 7.55
CA SER A 69 10.68 4.36 6.78
C SER A 69 12.00 4.81 6.15
N GLY A 70 12.26 6.12 6.10
CA GLY A 70 13.42 6.70 5.39
C GLY A 70 13.24 6.77 3.87
N LEU A 71 12.09 6.35 3.34
CA LEU A 71 11.79 6.33 1.90
C LEU A 71 11.15 7.64 1.44
N THR A 72 11.48 8.05 0.22
CA THR A 72 10.69 9.06 -0.52
C THR A 72 9.28 8.51 -0.85
N PRO A 73 8.30 9.38 -1.20
CA PRO A 73 6.97 8.92 -1.57
C PRO A 73 6.97 7.88 -2.71
N HIS A 74 7.77 8.09 -3.76
CA HIS A 74 7.85 7.15 -4.89
C HIS A 74 8.47 5.80 -4.49
N GLU A 75 9.50 5.81 -3.64
CA GLU A 75 10.11 4.57 -3.14
C GLU A 75 9.16 3.81 -2.23
N ARG A 76 8.40 4.53 -1.39
CA ARG A 76 7.36 3.93 -0.53
C ARG A 76 6.29 3.24 -1.36
N GLU A 77 5.74 3.93 -2.37
CA GLU A 77 4.75 3.34 -3.27
C GLU A 77 5.33 2.19 -4.10
N THR A 78 6.61 2.25 -4.49
CA THR A 78 7.30 1.12 -5.15
C THR A 78 7.31 -0.12 -4.28
N VAL A 79 7.69 0.01 -3.00
CA VAL A 79 7.69 -1.10 -2.03
C VAL A 79 6.28 -1.67 -1.85
N ILE A 80 5.27 -0.81 -1.71
CA ILE A 80 3.89 -1.23 -1.47
C ILE A 80 3.31 -1.92 -2.72
N LEU A 81 3.49 -1.34 -3.90
CA LEU A 81 3.00 -1.91 -5.16
C LEU A 81 3.68 -3.25 -5.46
N ALA A 82 5.00 -3.35 -5.29
CA ALA A 82 5.72 -4.62 -5.42
C ALA A 82 5.18 -5.65 -4.42
N THR A 83 5.02 -5.27 -3.14
CA THR A 83 4.51 -6.19 -2.11
C THR A 83 3.11 -6.69 -2.46
N SER A 84 2.22 -5.78 -2.86
CA SER A 84 0.84 -6.12 -3.23
C SER A 84 0.77 -7.02 -4.46
N TYR A 85 1.63 -6.78 -5.47
CA TYR A 85 1.72 -7.61 -6.67
C TYR A 85 2.19 -9.03 -6.33
N HIS A 86 3.34 -9.17 -5.67
CA HIS A 86 3.92 -10.47 -5.32
C HIS A 86 3.05 -11.24 -4.31
N ALA A 87 2.36 -10.55 -3.39
CA ALA A 87 1.42 -11.18 -2.47
C ALA A 87 0.07 -11.54 -3.13
N GLY A 88 -0.20 -11.07 -4.36
CA GLY A 88 -1.48 -11.26 -5.07
C GLY A 88 -2.64 -10.46 -4.46
N SER A 89 -2.34 -9.34 -3.78
CA SER A 89 -3.33 -8.49 -3.12
C SER A 89 -3.95 -7.48 -4.08
N ALA A 90 -5.03 -7.89 -4.73
CA ALA A 90 -5.78 -7.01 -5.65
C ALA A 90 -6.32 -5.75 -4.93
N TYR A 91 -6.67 -5.87 -3.64
CA TYR A 91 -7.17 -4.72 -2.87
C TYR A 91 -6.09 -3.66 -2.67
N GLU A 92 -4.90 -4.04 -2.18
CA GLU A 92 -3.82 -3.08 -1.95
C GLU A 92 -3.30 -2.51 -3.26
N TRP A 93 -3.13 -3.34 -4.30
CA TRP A 93 -2.80 -2.87 -5.65
C TRP A 93 -3.79 -1.80 -6.12
N HIS A 94 -5.09 -2.05 -5.97
CA HIS A 94 -6.11 -1.10 -6.40
C HIS A 94 -6.01 0.26 -5.71
N GLN A 95 -5.79 0.29 -4.40
CA GLN A 95 -5.68 1.55 -3.66
C GLN A 95 -4.38 2.27 -3.99
N HIS A 96 -3.26 1.53 -3.98
CA HIS A 96 -1.93 2.14 -4.11
C HIS A 96 -1.56 2.55 -5.52
N VAL A 97 -2.18 1.95 -6.55
CA VAL A 97 -2.05 2.50 -7.92
C VAL A 97 -2.54 3.95 -7.96
N ARG A 98 -3.66 4.28 -7.31
CA ARG A 98 -4.18 5.65 -7.27
C ARG A 98 -3.26 6.58 -6.48
N VAL A 99 -2.86 6.15 -5.29
CA VAL A 99 -1.93 6.92 -4.44
C VAL A 99 -0.63 7.21 -5.19
N ALA A 100 -0.04 6.22 -5.85
CA ALA A 100 1.18 6.41 -6.62
C ALA A 100 1.02 7.41 -7.77
N LEU A 101 -0.12 7.39 -8.46
CA LEU A 101 -0.42 8.37 -9.52
C LEU A 101 -0.59 9.79 -8.94
N ASP A 102 -1.26 9.92 -7.79
CA ASP A 102 -1.47 11.20 -7.10
C ASP A 102 -0.13 11.79 -6.60
N GLU A 103 0.82 10.93 -6.20
CA GLU A 103 2.21 11.31 -5.88
C GLU A 103 3.06 11.63 -7.14
N GLY A 104 2.49 11.51 -8.34
CA GLY A 104 3.13 11.84 -9.61
C GLY A 104 4.00 10.73 -10.20
N MET A 105 3.85 9.48 -9.73
CA MET A 105 4.52 8.33 -10.33
C MET A 105 3.91 8.01 -11.70
N SER A 106 4.74 7.66 -12.68
CA SER A 106 4.23 7.41 -14.02
C SER A 106 3.54 6.04 -14.14
N PRO A 107 2.51 5.90 -14.98
CA PRO A 107 1.91 4.59 -15.27
C PRO A 107 2.96 3.57 -15.77
N GLU A 108 3.98 4.02 -16.50
CA GLU A 108 5.05 3.15 -16.99
C GLU A 108 5.88 2.54 -15.85
N HIS A 109 6.11 3.28 -14.77
CA HIS A 109 6.79 2.77 -13.58
C HIS A 109 5.94 1.67 -12.93
N ILE A 110 4.65 1.94 -12.70
CA ILE A 110 3.71 0.97 -12.10
C ILE A 110 3.64 -0.30 -12.97
N LEU A 111 3.57 -0.15 -14.29
CA LEU A 111 3.51 -1.27 -15.24
C LEU A 111 4.79 -2.09 -15.27
N ALA A 112 5.96 -1.48 -15.04
CA ALA A 112 7.23 -2.21 -14.95
C ALA A 112 7.22 -3.18 -13.75
N ILE A 113 6.66 -2.77 -12.62
CA ILE A 113 6.44 -3.65 -11.45
C ILE A 113 5.49 -4.80 -11.84
N ALA A 114 4.31 -4.48 -12.38
CA ALA A 114 3.29 -5.48 -12.69
C ALA A 114 3.64 -6.43 -13.86
N SER A 115 4.63 -6.08 -14.67
CA SER A 115 5.09 -6.89 -15.79
C SER A 115 6.37 -7.66 -15.47
N GLU A 116 6.89 -7.56 -14.24
CA GLU A 116 8.17 -8.15 -13.82
C GLU A 116 9.35 -7.65 -14.68
N GLU A 117 9.26 -6.39 -15.14
CA GLU A 117 10.26 -5.72 -15.98
C GLU A 117 11.02 -4.68 -15.13
N SER A 118 11.53 -5.12 -13.98
CA SER A 118 12.24 -4.24 -13.03
C SER A 118 13.53 -3.65 -13.61
N ASP A 119 14.07 -4.22 -14.69
CA ASP A 119 15.18 -3.69 -15.48
C ASP A 119 14.85 -2.38 -16.22
N ARG A 120 13.56 -2.03 -16.33
CA ARG A 120 13.09 -0.74 -16.87
C ARG A 120 13.03 0.37 -15.82
N LEU A 121 13.25 0.03 -14.55
CA LEU A 121 13.31 0.99 -13.46
C LEU A 121 14.75 1.46 -13.24
N ASP A 122 14.92 2.66 -12.67
CA ASP A 122 16.24 3.07 -12.18
C ASP A 122 16.69 2.13 -11.06
N GLU A 123 18.01 1.94 -10.95
CA GLU A 123 18.60 0.89 -10.10
C GLU A 123 18.12 0.88 -8.64
N PRO A 124 17.94 2.02 -7.93
CA PRO A 124 17.40 2.00 -6.57
C PRO A 124 16.00 1.36 -6.48
N PHE A 125 15.11 1.67 -7.42
CA PHE A 125 13.76 1.09 -7.48
C PHE A 125 13.81 -0.39 -7.88
N ALA A 126 14.66 -0.75 -8.84
CA ALA A 126 14.87 -2.15 -9.23
C ALA A 126 15.42 -2.99 -8.07
N ALA A 127 16.26 -2.41 -7.21
CA ALA A 127 16.75 -3.06 -5.99
C ALA A 127 15.65 -3.21 -4.93
N LEU A 128 14.77 -2.22 -4.76
CA LEU A 128 13.58 -2.32 -3.90
C LEU A 128 12.66 -3.46 -4.34
N VAL A 129 12.31 -3.52 -5.63
CA VAL A 129 11.43 -4.57 -6.18
C VAL A 129 12.01 -5.96 -5.93
N ALA A 130 13.29 -6.16 -6.27
CA ALA A 130 13.94 -7.47 -6.08
C ALA A 130 14.04 -7.87 -4.60
N TYR A 131 14.29 -6.91 -3.71
CA TYR A 131 14.31 -7.18 -2.27
C TYR A 131 12.93 -7.54 -1.74
N VAL A 132 11.88 -6.85 -2.19
CA VAL A 132 10.49 -7.13 -1.80
C VAL A 132 10.04 -8.50 -2.30
N GLU A 133 10.34 -8.85 -3.56
CA GLU A 133 10.06 -10.18 -4.13
C GLU A 133 10.66 -11.28 -3.26
N ALA A 134 11.96 -11.20 -2.99
CA ALA A 134 12.65 -12.17 -2.16
C ALA A 134 12.16 -12.18 -0.70
N PHE A 135 11.77 -11.03 -0.15
CA PHE A 135 11.19 -10.96 1.19
C PHE A 135 9.84 -11.67 1.27
N VAL A 136 8.98 -11.51 0.26
CA VAL A 136 7.67 -12.17 0.21
C VAL A 136 7.80 -13.69 0.11
N ASP A 137 8.83 -14.16 -0.60
CA ASP A 137 9.12 -15.58 -0.79
C ASP A 137 9.97 -16.21 0.33
N ASP A 138 10.39 -15.42 1.33
CA ASP A 138 11.29 -15.84 2.43
C ASP A 138 12.69 -16.29 1.94
N ASP A 139 13.18 -15.66 0.87
CA ASP A 139 14.39 -16.04 0.12
C ASP A 139 15.41 -14.87 0.01
N VAL A 140 15.39 -13.89 0.92
CA VAL A 140 16.40 -12.81 0.95
C VAL A 140 17.78 -13.39 1.27
N ASP A 141 18.71 -13.31 0.31
CA ASP A 141 20.10 -13.72 0.46
C ASP A 141 21.08 -12.54 0.60
N ASP A 142 22.35 -12.85 0.85
CA ASP A 142 23.42 -11.86 1.03
C ASP A 142 23.61 -10.97 -0.22
N ALA A 143 23.36 -11.49 -1.42
CA ALA A 143 23.55 -10.75 -2.66
C ALA A 143 22.42 -9.74 -2.89
N ILE A 144 21.18 -10.15 -2.63
CA ILE A 144 19.99 -9.29 -2.68
C ILE A 144 20.08 -8.19 -1.62
N HIS A 145 20.47 -8.56 -0.39
CA HIS A 145 20.67 -7.58 0.68
C HIS A 145 21.82 -6.60 0.36
N ALA A 146 22.95 -7.08 -0.15
CA ALA A 146 24.08 -6.21 -0.52
C ALA A 146 23.73 -5.25 -1.67
N ARG A 147 22.90 -5.68 -2.63
CA ARG A 147 22.40 -4.81 -3.71
C ARG A 147 21.59 -3.66 -3.13
N LEU A 148 20.64 -3.95 -2.23
CA LEU A 148 19.83 -2.90 -1.58
C LEU A 148 20.70 -1.96 -0.74
N ALA A 149 21.65 -2.51 0.03
CA ALA A 149 22.59 -1.74 0.85
C ALA A 149 23.57 -0.86 0.05
N GLY A 150 23.67 -1.06 -1.26
CA GLY A 150 24.37 -0.13 -2.15
C GLY A 150 23.67 1.22 -2.31
N HIS A 151 22.38 1.30 -1.98
CA HIS A 151 21.54 2.49 -2.18
C HIS A 151 20.99 3.08 -0.87
N TYR A 152 20.77 2.25 0.14
CA TYR A 152 20.10 2.63 1.39
C TYR A 152 20.97 2.29 2.61
N ASP A 153 20.87 3.11 3.66
CA ASP A 153 21.53 2.83 4.94
C ASP A 153 20.76 1.80 5.77
N GLU A 154 21.40 1.30 6.84
CA GLU A 154 20.83 0.25 7.69
C GLU A 154 19.48 0.65 8.31
N GLU A 155 19.32 1.93 8.68
CA GLU A 155 18.08 2.47 9.23
C GLU A 155 16.93 2.39 8.21
N THR A 156 17.18 2.84 6.98
CA THR A 156 16.21 2.77 5.88
C THR A 156 15.89 1.33 5.49
N ILE A 157 16.87 0.42 5.50
CA ILE A 157 16.64 -1.01 5.20
C ILE A 157 15.71 -1.65 6.23
N VAL A 158 15.85 -1.31 7.52
CA VAL A 158 14.90 -1.75 8.55
C VAL A 158 13.51 -1.19 8.26
N GLY A 159 13.41 0.08 7.84
CA GLY A 159 12.17 0.71 7.39
C GLY A 159 11.51 -0.02 6.21
N ILE A 160 12.28 -0.37 5.17
CA ILE A 160 11.83 -1.14 4.01
C ILE A 160 11.28 -2.51 4.44
N CYS A 161 11.99 -3.23 5.30
CA CYS A 161 11.55 -4.53 5.82
C CYS A 161 10.24 -4.40 6.62
N ALA A 162 10.15 -3.39 7.49
CA ALA A 162 8.97 -3.15 8.31
C ALA A 162 7.74 -2.77 7.47
N LEU A 163 7.93 -1.94 6.44
CA LEU A 163 6.90 -1.55 5.49
C LEU A 163 6.43 -2.77 4.67
N THR A 164 7.36 -3.53 4.08
CA THR A 164 7.06 -4.75 3.33
C THR A 164 6.29 -5.76 4.20
N GLY A 165 6.74 -6.00 5.43
CA GLY A 165 6.05 -6.88 6.37
C GLY A 165 4.66 -6.39 6.79
N CYS A 166 4.47 -5.08 6.93
CA CYS A 166 3.17 -4.48 7.23
C CYS A 166 2.16 -4.78 6.11
N TYR A 167 2.54 -4.51 4.87
CA TYR A 167 1.69 -4.71 3.70
C TYR A 167 1.52 -6.19 3.35
N LEU A 168 2.54 -7.02 3.52
CA LEU A 168 2.39 -8.47 3.36
C LEU A 168 1.41 -9.04 4.40
N GLY A 169 1.51 -8.62 5.66
CA GLY A 169 0.56 -9.01 6.71
C GLY A 169 -0.86 -8.56 6.39
N LEU A 170 -1.02 -7.33 5.91
CA LEU A 170 -2.32 -6.80 5.49
C LEU A 170 -2.88 -7.56 4.28
N ALA A 171 -2.08 -7.83 3.25
CA ALA A 171 -2.45 -8.66 2.10
C ALA A 171 -3.06 -10.00 2.53
N ARG A 172 -2.39 -10.70 3.46
CA ARG A 172 -2.87 -11.99 3.98
C ARG A 172 -4.16 -11.84 4.77
N LEU A 173 -4.32 -10.76 5.53
CA LEU A 173 -5.56 -10.47 6.24
C LEU A 173 -6.72 -10.21 5.27
N LEU A 174 -6.52 -9.34 4.28
CA LEU A 174 -7.54 -8.96 3.29
C LEU A 174 -7.99 -10.19 2.48
N SER A 175 -7.02 -11.00 2.01
CA SER A 175 -7.31 -12.26 1.31
C SER A 175 -8.05 -13.27 2.20
N SER A 176 -7.65 -13.39 3.47
CA SER A 176 -8.29 -14.29 4.43
C SER A 176 -9.71 -13.85 4.79
N LEU A 177 -10.05 -12.58 4.62
CA LEU A 177 -11.38 -12.05 4.90
C LEU A 177 -12.22 -11.79 3.64
N ASP A 178 -11.68 -12.07 2.44
CA ASP A 178 -12.32 -11.80 1.15
C ASP A 178 -12.76 -10.34 0.99
N VAL A 179 -11.92 -9.40 1.45
CA VAL A 179 -12.26 -7.96 1.40
C VAL A 179 -12.27 -7.48 -0.05
N GLU A 180 -13.38 -6.91 -0.46
CA GLU A 180 -13.61 -6.40 -1.82
C GLU A 180 -13.18 -4.94 -1.92
N THR A 181 -12.67 -4.55 -3.09
CA THR A 181 -12.44 -3.15 -3.45
C THR A 181 -13.77 -2.40 -3.50
N GLU A 182 -13.76 -1.10 -3.19
CA GLU A 182 -14.97 -0.27 -3.18
C GLU A 182 -15.50 -0.02 -4.59
N SER A 183 -14.61 -0.07 -5.58
CA SER A 183 -14.90 0.03 -7.00
C SER A 183 -14.32 -1.16 -7.77
N GLU A 184 -14.61 -1.23 -9.07
CA GLU A 184 -14.05 -2.29 -9.93
C GLU A 184 -12.52 -2.27 -9.88
N PHE A 185 -11.91 -3.46 -9.76
CA PHE A 185 -10.46 -3.61 -9.70
C PHE A 185 -9.79 -2.99 -10.93
N VAL A 186 -8.82 -2.10 -10.68
CA VAL A 186 -8.09 -1.34 -11.71
C VAL A 186 -7.37 -2.24 -12.72
N GLY A 187 -7.12 -3.50 -12.34
CA GLY A 187 -6.44 -4.48 -13.16
C GLY A 187 -4.93 -4.47 -12.91
N TRP A 188 -4.31 -5.63 -13.01
CA TRP A 188 -2.87 -5.79 -12.76
C TRP A 188 -2.03 -5.01 -13.78
N LYS A 189 -2.55 -4.78 -14.99
CA LYS A 189 -1.89 -3.98 -16.02
C LYS A 189 -2.64 -2.69 -16.31
N LEU A 190 -3.33 -2.16 -15.28
CA LEU A 190 -4.05 -0.89 -15.34
C LEU A 190 -5.15 -0.85 -16.42
N GLU A 191 -5.72 -2.01 -16.75
CA GLU A 191 -6.66 -2.16 -17.87
C GLU A 191 -7.94 -1.33 -17.70
N ARG A 192 -8.27 -0.96 -16.45
CA ARG A 192 -9.44 -0.17 -16.08
C ARG A 192 -9.06 1.14 -15.39
N LEU A 193 -7.83 1.61 -15.58
CA LEU A 193 -7.45 2.92 -15.09
C LEU A 193 -8.10 3.99 -15.97
N GLU A 194 -9.11 4.66 -15.43
CA GLU A 194 -9.64 5.89 -16.01
C GLU A 194 -8.70 7.03 -15.60
N LEU A 195 -7.73 7.36 -16.45
CA LEU A 195 -7.02 8.64 -16.34
C LEU A 195 -8.06 9.71 -16.68
N ASP A 196 -8.39 10.56 -15.70
CA ASP A 196 -9.35 11.65 -15.90
C ASP A 196 -9.10 12.39 -17.22
N ARG A 197 -10.16 12.50 -18.02
CA ARG A 197 -10.19 13.17 -19.33
C ARG A 197 -10.38 14.67 -19.20
#